data_AF-A0A955IQC8-F1
#
_entry.id   AF-A0A955IQC8-F1
#
_cell.length_a   1.000
_cell.length_b   1.000
_cell.length_c   1.000
_cell.angle_alpha   90.00
_cell.angle_beta   90.00
_cell.angle_gamma   90.00
#
_symmetry.space_group_name_H-M   'P 1'
#
loop_
_entity.id
_entity.type
_entity.pdbx_description
1 polymer ?
#
loop_
_entity_poly.entity_id
_entity_poly.type
_entity_poly.pdbx_seq_one_letter_code
_entity_poly.pdbx_strand_id
1 'polypeptide(L)'
;MGGTIARLASEGHDVLLLDITNGEPTPHGDPETRAREADAAARILKVRRRLLGLPNRFVEHTIEARHAVAGVIREFQADIIFTPFFEDAHPDHRAVTRIVEDARFDA
;
A
#
# COMPACT_ATOMS: atom_id res chain seq x y z
N MET A 1 -6.91 -5.44 -7.39
CA MET A 1 -7.65 -4.22 -7.82
C MET A 1 -7.04 -3.47 -9.00
N GLY A 2 -6.20 -4.10 -9.85
CA GLY A 2 -5.51 -3.42 -10.96
C GLY A 2 -6.43 -2.81 -12.02
N GLY A 3 -7.54 -3.48 -12.38
CA GLY A 3 -8.50 -2.95 -13.35
C GLY A 3 -9.18 -1.66 -12.90
N THR A 4 -9.58 -1.58 -11.62
CA THR A 4 -10.16 -0.36 -11.03
C THR A 4 -9.15 0.79 -11.01
N ILE A 5 -7.90 0.51 -10.63
CA ILE A 5 -6.82 1.50 -10.63
C ILE A 5 -6.60 2.07 -12.03
N ALA A 6 -6.47 1.20 -13.04
CA ALA A 6 -6.29 1.63 -14.43
C ALA A 6 -7.45 2.49 -14.93
N ARG A 7 -8.70 2.13 -14.56
CA ARG A 7 -9.88 2.90 -14.91
C ARG A 7 -9.87 4.29 -14.27
N LEU A 8 -9.67 4.37 -12.95
CA LEU A 8 -9.62 5.65 -12.22
C LEU A 8 -8.53 6.57 -12.77
N ALA A 9 -7.33 6.03 -13.03
CA ALA A 9 -6.25 6.78 -13.65
C ALA A 9 -6.62 7.28 -15.05
N SER A 10 -7.31 6.46 -15.86
CA SER A 10 -7.76 6.86 -17.21
C SER A 10 -8.86 7.92 -17.19
N GLU A 11 -9.67 7.95 -16.13
CA GLU A 11 -10.71 8.96 -15.89
C GLU A 11 -10.13 10.26 -15.30
N GLY A 12 -8.81 10.34 -15.07
CA GLY A 12 -8.11 11.54 -14.62
C GLY A 12 -8.04 11.71 -13.10
N HIS A 13 -8.41 10.69 -12.32
CA HIS A 13 -8.22 10.71 -10.88
C HIS A 13 -6.72 10.61 -10.51
N ASP A 14 -6.32 11.35 -9.48
CA ASP A 14 -4.99 11.19 -8.88
C ASP A 14 -4.99 9.93 -8.01
N VAL A 15 -4.10 8.99 -8.31
CA VAL A 15 -4.05 7.68 -7.65
C VAL A 15 -2.65 7.44 -7.09
N LEU A 16 -2.59 7.13 -5.81
CA LEU A 16 -1.40 6.69 -5.10
C LEU A 16 -1.53 5.23 -4.68
N LEU A 17 -0.55 4.41 -5.06
CA LEU A 17 -0.34 3.08 -4.49
C LEU A 17 0.66 3.18 -3.34
N LEU A 18 0.24 2.81 -2.13
CA LEU A 18 1.10 2.72 -0.96
C LEU A 18 1.40 1.26 -0.65
N ASP A 19 2.64 0.83 -0.87
CA ASP A 19 3.11 -0.46 -0.39
C ASP A 19 3.55 -0.33 1.08
N ILE A 20 3.06 -1.22 1.93
CA ILE A 20 3.42 -1.20 3.34
C ILE A 20 4.82 -1.79 3.56
N THR A 21 5.18 -2.83 2.81
CA THR A 21 6.47 -3.53 2.87
C THR A 21 7.09 -3.61 1.47
N ASN A 22 8.38 -3.89 1.39
CA ASN A 22 9.05 -4.15 0.10
C ASN A 22 8.75 -5.57 -0.43
N GLY A 23 7.98 -6.38 0.31
CA GLY A 23 7.60 -7.74 -0.04
C GLY A 23 8.66 -8.81 0.22
N GLU A 24 9.89 -8.47 0.64
CA GLU A 24 11.00 -9.41 0.82
C GLU A 24 11.24 -9.74 2.30
N PRO A 25 11.56 -11.00 2.67
CA PRO A 25 12.00 -12.06 1.78
C PRO A 25 10.86 -12.89 1.13
N THR A 26 11.06 -13.23 -0.14
CA THR A 26 10.26 -14.20 -0.90
C THR A 26 11.10 -15.40 -1.35
N PRO A 27 10.48 -16.55 -1.69
CA PRO A 27 11.22 -17.69 -2.24
C PRO A 27 11.88 -17.40 -3.59
N HIS A 28 11.34 -16.44 -4.36
CA HIS A 28 11.79 -16.08 -5.69
C HIS A 28 11.77 -14.57 -5.84
N GLY A 29 12.96 -13.97 -5.78
CA GLY A 29 13.10 -12.53 -5.91
C GLY A 29 14.20 -11.99 -5.01
N ASP A 30 14.40 -10.70 -5.14
CA ASP A 30 15.28 -9.89 -4.31
C ASP A 30 14.71 -8.46 -4.24
N PRO A 31 15.11 -7.65 -3.24
CA PRO A 31 14.55 -6.32 -3.07
C PRO A 31 14.72 -5.39 -4.29
N GLU A 32 15.82 -5.51 -5.03
CA GLU A 32 16.10 -4.67 -6.19
C GLU A 32 15.18 -5.05 -7.36
N THR A 33 15.09 -6.34 -7.66
CA THR A 33 14.20 -6.86 -8.69
C THR A 33 12.74 -6.51 -8.39
N ARG A 34 12.31 -6.69 -7.14
CA ARG A 34 10.95 -6.35 -6.71
C ARG A 34 10.64 -4.86 -6.83
N ALA A 35 11.60 -3.99 -6.53
CA ALA A 35 11.47 -2.55 -6.73
C ALA A 35 11.32 -2.19 -8.22
N ARG A 36 12.17 -2.76 -9.09
CA ARG A 36 12.08 -2.52 -10.55
C ARG A 36 10.74 -2.97 -11.14
N GLU A 37 10.22 -4.12 -10.70
CA GLU A 37 8.91 -4.62 -11.10
C GLU A 37 7.77 -3.72 -10.61
N ALA A 38 7.86 -3.28 -9.35
CA ALA A 38 6.87 -2.38 -8.74
C ALA A 38 6.78 -1.04 -9.49
N ASP A 39 7.93 -0.47 -9.86
CA ASP A 39 8.03 0.75 -10.66
C ASP A 39 7.50 0.56 -12.08
N ALA A 40 7.80 -0.58 -12.71
CA ALA A 40 7.28 -0.91 -14.03
C ALA A 40 5.75 -1.00 -14.02
N ALA A 41 5.17 -1.64 -13.00
CA ALA A 41 3.72 -1.72 -12.83
C ALA A 41 3.09 -0.33 -12.64
N ALA A 42 3.72 0.55 -11.84
CA ALA A 42 3.25 1.92 -11.65
C ALA A 42 3.26 2.72 -12.97
N ARG A 43 4.30 2.57 -13.79
CA ARG A 43 4.39 3.18 -15.12
C ARG A 43 3.30 2.69 -16.07
N ILE A 44 3.01 1.39 -16.08
CA ILE A 44 1.93 0.80 -16.91
C ILE A 44 0.57 1.37 -16.50
N LEU A 45 0.32 1.47 -15.19
CA LEU A 45 -0.94 2.00 -14.65
C LEU A 45 -1.03 3.53 -14.69
N LYS A 46 0.08 4.23 -14.96
CA LYS A 46 0.20 5.71 -14.93
C LYS A 46 -0.18 6.31 -13.57
N VAL A 47 0.29 5.69 -12.49
CA VAL A 47 0.00 6.11 -11.10
C VAL A 47 1.28 6.37 -10.31
N ARG A 48 1.16 7.08 -9.20
CA ARG A 48 2.26 7.23 -8.23
C ARG A 48 2.31 6.00 -7.33
N ARG A 49 3.52 5.61 -6.92
CA ARG A 49 3.73 4.49 -6.00
C ARG A 49 4.75 4.90 -4.94
N ARG A 50 4.48 4.54 -3.68
CA ARG A 50 5.34 4.84 -2.53
C ARG A 50 5.49 3.58 -1.67
N LEU A 51 6.68 3.37 -1.15
CA LEU A 51 6.97 2.35 -0.15
C LEU A 51 7.00 2.99 1.24
N LEU A 52 6.24 2.45 2.19
CA LEU A 52 6.30 2.82 3.61
C LEU A 52 7.51 2.18 4.29
N GLY A 53 7.82 0.93 3.92
CA GLY A 53 9.05 0.25 4.33
C GLY A 53 8.98 -0.52 5.64
N LEU A 54 7.78 -0.93 6.08
CA LEU A 54 7.67 -1.86 7.20
C LEU A 54 8.26 -3.23 6.85
N PRO A 55 8.75 -4.00 7.84
CA PRO A 55 9.34 -5.30 7.57
C PRO A 55 8.28 -6.33 7.13
N ASN A 56 8.52 -6.99 6.00
CA ASN A 56 7.66 -8.04 5.48
C ASN A 56 7.55 -9.23 6.44
N ARG A 57 6.34 -9.81 6.60
CA ARG A 57 6.00 -10.88 7.54
C ARG A 57 6.01 -10.51 9.03
N PHE A 58 6.28 -9.24 9.34
CA PHE A 58 6.27 -8.70 10.70
C PHE A 58 5.39 -7.46 10.80
N VAL A 59 4.39 -7.32 9.91
CA VAL A 59 3.50 -6.16 9.97
C VAL A 59 2.58 -6.30 11.17
N GLU A 60 2.73 -5.39 12.12
CA GLU A 60 1.93 -5.31 13.32
C GLU A 60 1.15 -4.00 13.36
N HIS A 61 -0.05 -4.06 13.95
CA HIS A 61 -0.87 -2.88 14.17
C HIS A 61 -0.35 -2.09 15.39
N THR A 62 0.70 -1.31 15.17
CA THR A 62 1.31 -0.41 16.17
C THR A 62 0.87 1.04 15.95
N ILE A 63 1.05 1.87 16.98
CA ILE A 63 0.77 3.31 16.89
C ILE A 63 1.70 3.98 15.86
N GLU A 64 2.96 3.55 15.78
CA GLU A 64 3.94 4.06 14.84
C GLU A 64 3.51 3.75 13.39
N ALA A 65 3.10 2.50 13.11
CA ALA A 65 2.62 2.12 11.79
C ALA A 65 1.34 2.90 11.40
N ARG A 66 0.41 3.04 12.34
CA ARG A 66 -0.82 3.82 12.16
C ARG A 66 -0.54 5.28 11.84
N HIS A 67 0.31 5.94 12.63
CA HIS A 67 0.68 7.34 12.40
C HIS A 67 1.45 7.52 11.08
N ALA A 68 2.30 6.57 10.70
CA ALA A 68 3.01 6.62 9.43
C ALA A 68 2.02 6.57 8.24
N VAL A 69 1.02 5.69 8.29
CA VAL A 69 -0.05 5.63 7.27
C VAL A 69 -0.93 6.90 7.31
N ALA A 70 -1.31 7.37 8.50
CA ALA A 70 -2.09 8.60 8.65
C ALA A 70 -1.38 9.82 8.05
N GLY A 71 -0.04 9.89 8.21
CA GLY A 71 0.80 10.89 7.57
C GLY A 71 0.71 10.87 6.05
N VAL A 72 0.71 9.68 5.43
CA VAL A 72 0.54 9.54 3.98
C VAL A 72 -0.87 9.94 3.54
N ILE A 73 -1.91 9.54 4.28
CA ILE A 73 -3.30 9.92 3.98
C ILE A 73 -3.45 11.45 4.02
N ARG A 74 -2.87 12.11 5.02
CA ARG A 74 -2.82 13.59 5.13
C ARG A 74 -2.06 14.24 3.99
N GLU A 75 -0.87 13.74 3.68
CA GLU A 75 -0.04 14.31 2.62
C GLU A 75 -0.74 14.22 1.25
N PHE A 76 -1.41 13.09 0.98
CA PHE A 76 -2.10 12.84 -0.27
C PHE A 76 -3.53 13.42 -0.33
N GLN A 77 -4.15 13.73 0.82
CA GLN A 77 -5.55 14.16 0.93
C GLN A 77 -6.52 13.15 0.30
N ALA A 78 -6.43 11.88 0.70
CA ALA A 78 -7.18 10.79 0.08
C ALA A 78 -8.71 10.91 0.27
N ASP A 79 -9.48 11.00 -0.82
CA ASP A 79 -10.95 10.95 -0.77
C ASP A 79 -11.49 9.53 -0.58
N ILE A 80 -10.82 8.55 -1.19
CA ILE A 80 -11.20 7.12 -1.18
C ILE A 80 -9.96 6.30 -0.85
N ILE A 81 -10.11 5.39 0.12
CA ILE A 81 -9.06 4.48 0.55
C ILE A 81 -9.49 3.05 0.25
N PHE A 82 -8.61 2.29 -0.40
CA PHE A 82 -8.74 0.86 -0.57
C PHE A 82 -7.65 0.16 0.24
N THR A 83 -8.00 -0.96 0.87
CA THR A 83 -7.10 -1.79 1.69
C THR A 83 -7.43 -3.27 1.47
N PRO A 84 -6.57 -4.24 1.80
CA PRO A 84 -6.89 -5.66 1.69
C PRO A 84 -8.19 -6.02 2.43
N PHE A 85 -8.85 -7.09 2.00
CA PHE A 85 -10.02 -7.61 2.70
C PHE A 85 -9.60 -8.20 4.05
N PHE A 86 -10.40 -7.94 5.11
CA PHE A 86 -10.03 -8.30 6.48
C PHE A 86 -10.07 -9.82 6.76
N GLU A 87 -10.80 -10.60 5.95
CA GLU A 87 -10.77 -12.08 6.01
C GLU A 87 -9.78 -12.61 4.97
N ASP A 88 -8.51 -12.67 5.36
CA ASP A 88 -7.41 -13.16 4.53
C ASP A 88 -6.56 -14.17 5.32
N ALA A 89 -6.01 -15.16 4.62
CA ALA A 89 -5.10 -16.14 5.21
C ALA A 89 -3.75 -15.51 5.60
N HIS A 90 -3.34 -14.42 4.95
CA HIS A 90 -2.08 -13.75 5.19
C HIS A 90 -2.20 -12.76 6.38
N PRO A 91 -1.43 -12.94 7.47
CA PRO A 91 -1.53 -12.10 8.65
C PRO A 91 -1.22 -10.62 8.37
N ASP A 92 -0.22 -10.33 7.53
CA ASP A 92 0.09 -8.93 7.19
C ASP A 92 -1.07 -8.24 6.48
N HIS A 93 -1.86 -8.93 5.65
CA HIS A 93 -3.02 -8.29 5.00
C HIS A 93 -4.01 -7.81 6.05
N ARG A 94 -4.33 -8.67 7.03
CA ARG A 94 -5.22 -8.33 8.14
C ARG A 94 -4.66 -7.20 9.02
N ALA A 95 -3.35 -7.21 9.28
CA ALA A 95 -2.69 -6.15 10.02
C ALA A 95 -2.75 -4.81 9.27
N VAL A 96 -2.46 -4.80 7.96
CA VAL A 96 -2.58 -3.62 7.11
C VAL A 96 -4.00 -3.08 7.08
N THR A 97 -5.01 -3.95 6.97
CA THR A 97 -6.41 -3.52 7.02
C THR A 97 -6.70 -2.75 8.31
N ARG A 98 -6.31 -3.29 9.47
CA ARG A 98 -6.49 -2.61 10.77
C ARG A 98 -5.72 -1.29 10.87
N ILE A 99 -4.45 -1.28 10.44
CA ILE A 99 -3.63 -0.06 10.40
C ILE A 99 -4.34 1.03 9.60
N VAL A 100 -4.83 0.71 8.41
CA VAL A 100 -5.46 1.69 7.51
C VAL A 100 -6.82 2.15 8.07
N GLU A 101 -7.63 1.24 8.62
CA GLU A 101 -8.93 1.55 9.21
C GLU A 101 -8.85 2.49 10.41
N ASP A 102 -7.81 2.36 11.23
CA ASP A 102 -7.59 3.25 12.36
C ASP A 102 -6.86 4.54 11.93
N ALA A 103 -5.90 4.44 10.99
CA ALA A 103 -5.15 5.58 10.49
C ALA A 103 -6.04 6.64 9.82
N ARG A 104 -7.16 6.26 9.18
CA ARG A 104 -8.10 7.23 8.59
C ARG A 104 -8.82 8.10 9.63
N PHE A 105 -8.89 7.71 10.90
CA PHE A 105 -9.41 8.56 11.98
C PHE A 105 -8.35 9.49 12.55
N ASP A 106 -7.09 9.04 12.50
CA ASP A 106 -5.92 9.82 12.91
C ASP A 106 -5.41 10.76 11.82
N ALA A 107 -5.93 10.65 10.58
CA ALA A 107 -5.57 11.47 9.42
C ALA A 107 -6.33 12.79 9.36
#